data_AF-A0A8W7PU77-F1
#
_entry.id   AF-A0A8W7PU77-F1
#
_cell.length_a   1.000
_cell.length_b   1.000
_cell.length_c   1.000
_cell.angle_alpha   90.00
_cell.angle_beta   90.00
_cell.angle_gamma   90.00
#
_symmetry.space_group_name_H-M   'P 1'
#
loop_
_entity.id
_entity.type
_entity.pdbx_description
1 polymer ?
#
loop_
_entity_poly.entity_id
_entity_poly.type
_entity_poly.pdbx_seq_one_letter_code
_entity_poly.pdbx_strand_id
1 'polypeptide(L)'
;MKKLLLTALFAAFAASAAFAGAKCETHPKSEWIKQEDFKKQLEGQGYKIDKFKVSGQCYEIYGKNKDDKKVEIYFDTKTGKPVKSPHRWAGYLAAALVLSRVLWGFVGSKHARFADFFPTPRRLRAHWQDMRQGRLDAHAGHNPLGALMMLWLMALVLGLGVTGYLLGTDAFWGDDRMQELHEALANILIGSVGLHVLAALVMSRLGGINL
;
A
#
# COMPACT_ATOMS: atom_id res chain seq x y z
N MET A 1 10.34 9.34 29.80
CA MET A 1 11.26 9.05 28.68
C MET A 1 10.73 7.98 27.72
N LYS A 2 10.30 6.78 28.16
CA LYS A 2 9.73 5.74 27.27
C LYS A 2 8.43 6.14 26.54
N LYS A 3 7.57 6.96 27.17
CA LYS A 3 6.34 7.51 26.56
C LYS A 3 6.56 8.46 25.37
N LEU A 4 7.75 9.06 25.25
CA LEU A 4 8.11 9.95 24.14
C LEU A 4 8.77 9.21 22.96
N LEU A 5 9.27 8.00 23.18
CA LEU A 5 9.94 7.18 22.15
C LEU A 5 8.93 6.36 21.32
N LEU A 6 7.80 5.95 21.90
CA LEU A 6 6.79 5.13 21.22
C LEU A 6 5.80 5.95 20.37
N THR A 7 5.48 7.19 20.77
CA THR A 7 4.74 8.14 19.93
C THR A 7 5.54 8.56 18.70
N ALA A 8 6.87 8.56 18.77
CA ALA A 8 7.76 8.86 17.64
C ALA A 8 7.77 7.74 16.57
N LEU A 9 7.63 6.47 16.96
CA LEU A 9 7.53 5.35 16.00
C LEU A 9 6.19 5.35 15.24
N PHE A 10 5.11 5.75 15.89
CA PHE A 10 3.78 5.78 15.27
C PHE A 10 3.62 6.93 14.26
N ALA A 11 4.22 8.09 14.55
CA ALA A 11 4.29 9.21 13.61
C ALA A 11 5.14 8.88 12.37
N ALA A 12 6.14 8.00 12.50
CA ALA A 12 7.01 7.62 11.38
C ALA A 12 6.32 6.71 10.33
N PHE A 13 5.31 5.91 10.71
CA PHE A 13 4.63 5.00 9.77
C PHE A 13 3.47 5.67 9.02
N ALA A 14 2.81 6.67 9.61
CA ALA A 14 1.81 7.48 8.91
C ALA A 14 2.44 8.34 7.79
N ALA A 15 3.71 8.71 7.97
CA ALA A 15 4.44 9.52 6.99
C ALA A 15 4.83 8.74 5.71
N SER A 16 4.86 7.41 5.70
CA SER A 16 5.32 6.62 4.54
C SER A 16 4.31 6.49 3.40
N ALA A 17 3.01 6.68 3.66
CA ALA A 17 1.98 6.60 2.60
C ALA A 17 2.16 7.71 1.55
N ALA A 18 2.66 8.88 1.96
CA ALA A 18 2.95 10.00 1.07
C ALA A 18 4.23 9.81 0.22
N PHE A 19 5.06 8.81 0.51
CA PHE A 19 6.39 8.67 -0.12
C PHE A 19 6.45 7.70 -1.29
N ALA A 20 5.40 6.92 -1.54
CA ALA A 20 5.43 5.89 -2.58
C ALA A 20 5.04 6.41 -3.97
N GLY A 21 4.13 7.38 -4.09
CA GLY A 21 3.71 7.94 -5.38
C GLY A 21 4.80 8.72 -6.12
N ALA A 22 4.55 9.03 -7.40
CA ALA A 22 5.42 9.94 -8.14
C ALA A 22 5.50 11.29 -7.42
N LYS A 23 6.72 11.77 -7.14
CA LYS A 23 6.95 13.04 -6.45
C LYS A 23 6.73 14.22 -7.40
N CYS A 24 5.47 14.55 -7.64
CA CYS A 24 5.07 15.68 -8.46
C CYS A 24 5.20 16.97 -7.67
N GLU A 25 6.03 17.90 -8.14
CA GLU A 25 6.10 19.23 -7.55
C GLU A 25 4.83 20.02 -7.91
N THR A 26 4.30 20.75 -6.93
CA THR A 26 3.05 21.51 -7.11
C THR A 26 3.34 22.81 -7.83
N HIS A 27 2.76 22.99 -9.02
CA HIS A 27 2.90 24.22 -9.80
C HIS A 27 1.54 24.84 -10.09
N PRO A 28 1.41 26.17 -10.09
CA PRO A 28 0.21 26.85 -10.59
C PRO A 28 -0.10 26.42 -12.03
N LYS A 29 -1.38 26.20 -12.38
CA LYS A 29 -1.78 25.77 -13.74
C LYS A 29 -1.30 26.69 -14.86
N SER A 30 -1.08 27.97 -14.57
CA SER A 30 -0.51 28.95 -15.51
C SER A 30 0.93 28.65 -15.92
N GLU A 31 1.67 27.90 -15.09
CA GLU A 31 3.06 27.53 -15.32
C GLU A 31 3.18 26.15 -15.99
N TRP A 32 2.07 25.46 -16.21
CA TRP A 32 2.08 24.15 -16.83
C TRP A 32 2.35 24.29 -18.32
N ILE A 33 3.25 23.46 -18.84
CA ILE A 33 3.43 23.29 -20.29
C ILE A 33 2.07 22.85 -20.86
N LYS A 34 1.61 23.47 -21.93
CA LYS A 34 0.36 23.04 -22.58
C LYS A 34 0.49 21.57 -22.98
N GLN A 35 -0.56 20.79 -22.73
CA GLN A 35 -0.52 19.34 -22.94
C GLN A 35 -0.17 18.96 -24.39
N GLU A 36 -0.65 19.72 -25.37
CA GLU A 36 -0.33 19.52 -26.79
C GLU A 36 1.15 19.75 -27.08
N ASP A 37 1.72 20.85 -26.56
CA ASP A 37 3.13 21.20 -26.74
C ASP A 37 4.03 20.15 -26.07
N PHE A 38 3.63 19.68 -24.89
CA PHE A 38 4.36 18.63 -24.17
C PHE A 38 4.33 17.28 -24.91
N LYS A 39 3.17 16.89 -25.48
CA LYS A 39 3.07 15.67 -26.31
C LYS A 39 3.99 15.76 -27.53
N LYS A 40 3.95 16.88 -28.27
CA LYS A 40 4.84 17.12 -29.41
C LYS A 40 6.31 17.07 -29.02
N GLN A 41 6.66 17.63 -27.86
CA GLN A 41 8.02 17.58 -27.34
C GLN A 41 8.50 16.14 -27.06
N LEU A 42 7.64 15.29 -26.51
CA LEU A 42 7.95 13.87 -26.26
C LEU A 42 8.01 13.06 -27.56
N GLU A 43 7.08 13.27 -28.48
CA GLU A 43 7.11 12.63 -29.81
C GLU A 43 8.40 13.00 -30.56
N GLY A 44 8.81 14.27 -30.50
CA GLY A 44 10.10 14.73 -31.04
C GLY A 44 11.33 14.11 -30.37
N GLN A 45 11.20 13.60 -29.14
CA GLN A 45 12.24 12.82 -28.44
C GLN A 45 12.19 11.32 -28.76
N GLY A 46 11.30 10.89 -29.66
CA GLY A 46 11.15 9.51 -30.09
C GLY A 46 10.22 8.68 -29.21
N TYR A 47 9.41 9.30 -28.34
CA TYR A 47 8.35 8.59 -27.63
C TYR A 47 7.13 8.39 -28.53
N LYS A 48 6.45 7.24 -28.38
CA LYS A 48 5.13 6.99 -28.98
C LYS A 48 4.12 6.98 -27.84
N ILE A 49 3.19 7.94 -27.80
CA ILE A 49 2.24 8.09 -26.69
C ILE A 49 0.93 7.37 -27.06
N ASP A 50 0.61 6.32 -26.31
CA ASP A 50 -0.65 5.59 -26.45
C ASP A 50 -1.75 6.22 -25.58
N LYS A 51 -1.39 6.69 -24.39
CA LYS A 51 -2.33 7.32 -23.43
C LYS A 51 -1.63 8.47 -22.71
N PHE A 52 -2.37 9.55 -22.49
CA PHE A 52 -1.92 10.71 -21.73
C PHE A 52 -2.94 11.01 -20.63
N LYS A 53 -2.49 11.10 -19.38
CA LYS A 53 -3.30 11.41 -18.21
C LYS A 53 -2.68 12.57 -17.42
N VAL A 54 -3.51 13.31 -16.71
CA VAL A 54 -3.06 14.26 -15.69
C VAL A 54 -3.29 13.60 -14.34
N SER A 55 -2.19 13.30 -13.63
CA SER A 55 -2.21 12.57 -12.37
C SER A 55 -1.72 13.50 -11.26
N GLY A 56 -2.68 14.16 -10.60
CA GLY A 56 -2.41 15.15 -9.56
C GLY A 56 -1.70 16.40 -10.09
N GLN A 57 -0.38 16.47 -9.92
CA GLN A 57 0.49 17.57 -10.39
C GLN A 57 1.51 17.11 -11.44
N CYS A 58 1.37 15.89 -11.99
CA CYS A 58 2.20 15.38 -13.06
C CYS A 58 1.39 15.13 -14.35
N TYR A 59 2.11 15.14 -15.47
CA TYR A 59 1.68 14.45 -16.68
C TYR A 59 2.14 13.02 -16.65
N GLU A 60 1.24 12.09 -16.95
CA GLU A 60 1.50 10.65 -16.98
C GLU A 60 1.28 10.14 -18.40
N ILE A 61 2.28 9.47 -18.95
CA ILE A 61 2.19 8.86 -20.28
C ILE A 61 2.26 7.35 -20.17
N TYR A 62 1.51 6.69 -21.04
CA TYR A 62 1.70 5.29 -21.39
C TYR A 62 2.10 5.25 -22.86
N GLY A 63 3.11 4.46 -23.18
CA GLY A 63 3.59 4.41 -24.54
C GLY A 63 4.87 3.62 -24.69
N LYS A 64 5.61 3.91 -25.75
CA LYS A 64 6.96 3.39 -25.96
C LYS A 64 7.99 4.51 -25.90
N ASN A 65 9.15 4.22 -25.33
CA ASN A 65 10.31 5.11 -25.40
C ASN A 65 11.05 4.95 -26.74
N LYS A 66 12.12 5.72 -26.92
CA LYS A 66 13.01 5.66 -28.10
C LYS A 66 13.64 4.28 -28.37
N ASP A 67 13.70 3.41 -27.37
CA ASP A 67 14.24 2.04 -27.47
C ASP A 67 13.13 1.01 -27.79
N ASP A 68 11.94 1.50 -28.19
CA ASP A 68 10.69 0.73 -28.41
C ASP A 68 10.22 -0.06 -27.18
N LYS A 69 10.70 0.27 -25.98
CA LYS A 69 10.26 -0.33 -24.71
C LYS A 69 8.99 0.35 -24.20
N LYS A 70 8.02 -0.45 -23.76
CA LYS A 70 6.83 0.04 -23.07
C LYS A 70 7.22 0.74 -21.77
N VAL A 71 6.74 1.97 -21.60
CA VAL A 71 7.04 2.80 -20.44
C VAL A 71 5.80 3.53 -19.95
N GLU A 72 5.70 3.58 -18.62
CA GLU A 72 4.80 4.45 -17.89
C GLU A 72 5.71 5.46 -17.19
N ILE A 73 5.58 6.74 -17.54
CA ILE A 73 6.47 7.79 -17.03
C ILE A 73 5.64 8.99 -16.59
N TYR A 74 5.95 9.46 -15.39
CA TYR A 74 5.47 10.71 -14.84
C TYR A 74 6.43 11.83 -15.20
N PHE A 75 5.90 12.99 -15.55
CA PHE A 75 6.67 14.18 -15.87
C PHE A 75 6.14 15.36 -15.08
N ASP A 76 7.07 16.20 -14.64
CA ASP A 76 6.77 17.47 -13.98
C ASP A 76 6.07 18.42 -14.96
N THR A 77 4.96 19.02 -14.55
CA THR A 77 4.08 19.80 -15.44
C THR A 77 4.70 21.11 -15.92
N LYS A 78 5.70 21.65 -15.19
CA LYS A 78 6.37 22.91 -15.52
C LYS A 78 7.65 22.69 -16.32
N THR A 79 8.45 21.71 -15.93
CA THR A 79 9.79 21.48 -16.52
C THR A 79 9.81 20.37 -17.56
N GLY A 80 8.78 19.52 -17.61
CA GLY A 80 8.73 18.35 -18.49
C GLY A 80 9.79 17.29 -18.19
N LYS A 81 10.41 17.34 -16.99
CA LYS A 81 11.44 16.38 -16.58
C LYS A 81 10.78 15.11 -16.01
N PRO A 82 11.34 13.91 -16.29
CA PRO A 82 10.80 12.67 -15.76
C PRO A 82 10.94 12.63 -14.24
N VAL A 83 9.84 12.29 -13.58
CA VAL A 83 9.69 12.15 -12.13
C VAL A 83 9.85 10.68 -11.78
N LYS A 84 10.73 10.39 -10.82
CA LYS A 84 10.91 9.04 -10.31
C LYS A 84 9.77 8.70 -9.35
N SER A 85 9.24 7.48 -9.47
CA SER A 85 8.28 6.91 -8.54
C SER A 85 8.89 5.66 -7.89
N PRO A 86 9.12 5.65 -6.55
CA PRO A 86 9.55 4.44 -5.85
C PRO A 86 8.41 3.43 -5.68
N HIS A 87 7.17 3.77 -6.06
CA HIS A 87 5.95 3.00 -5.81
C HIS A 87 6.11 1.51 -6.07
N ARG A 88 6.56 1.17 -7.29
CA ARG A 88 6.69 -0.22 -7.74
C ARG A 88 7.66 -1.02 -6.86
N TRP A 89 8.83 -0.44 -6.58
CA TRP A 89 9.85 -1.10 -5.76
C TRP A 89 9.43 -1.21 -4.29
N ALA A 90 8.79 -0.17 -3.75
CA ALA A 90 8.22 -0.20 -2.42
C ALA A 90 7.14 -1.28 -2.29
N GLY A 91 6.27 -1.41 -3.31
CA GLY A 91 5.25 -2.45 -3.39
C GLY A 91 5.85 -3.86 -3.42
N TYR A 92 6.88 -4.09 -4.24
CA TYR A 92 7.57 -5.39 -4.28
C TYR A 92 8.29 -5.72 -2.97
N LEU A 93 8.92 -4.75 -2.32
CA LEU A 93 9.53 -4.95 -1.01
C LEU A 93 8.46 -5.31 0.04
N ALA A 94 7.34 -4.59 0.07
CA ALA A 94 6.23 -4.88 0.98
C ALA A 94 5.66 -6.29 0.75
N ALA A 95 5.41 -6.67 -0.50
CA ALA A 95 4.93 -8.00 -0.86
C ALA A 95 5.94 -9.09 -0.45
N ALA A 96 7.24 -8.88 -0.67
CA ALA A 96 8.29 -9.82 -0.27
C ALA A 96 8.38 -10.00 1.25
N LEU A 97 8.26 -8.91 2.02
CA LEU A 97 8.22 -8.95 3.50
C LEU A 97 6.98 -9.69 4.01
N VAL A 98 5.83 -9.50 3.37
CA VAL A 98 4.61 -10.25 3.73
C VAL A 98 4.73 -11.72 3.36
N LEU A 99 5.27 -12.05 2.17
CA LEU A 99 5.53 -13.44 1.77
C LEU A 99 6.47 -14.14 2.75
N SER A 100 7.57 -13.50 3.15
CA SER A 100 8.49 -14.08 4.12
C SER A 100 7.81 -14.31 5.48
N ARG A 101 6.94 -13.37 5.90
CA ARG A 101 6.13 -13.54 7.11
C ARG A 101 5.12 -14.67 7.00
N VAL A 102 4.51 -14.89 5.83
CA VAL A 102 3.62 -16.03 5.56
C VAL A 102 4.39 -17.33 5.68
N LEU A 103 5.56 -17.45 5.04
CA LEU A 103 6.43 -18.62 5.17
C LEU A 103 6.82 -18.87 6.64
N TRP A 104 7.23 -17.83 7.36
CA TRP A 104 7.53 -17.90 8.79
C TRP A 104 6.32 -18.31 9.64
N GLY A 105 5.09 -18.03 9.19
CA GLY A 105 3.85 -18.49 9.81
C GLY A 105 3.60 -20.00 9.70
N PHE A 106 4.33 -20.73 8.86
CA PHE A 106 4.27 -22.18 8.81
C PHE A 106 5.43 -22.84 9.58
N VAL A 107 6.66 -22.35 9.39
CA VAL A 107 7.87 -23.03 9.90
C VAL A 107 8.49 -22.40 11.15
N GLY A 108 8.07 -21.20 11.54
CA GLY A 108 8.68 -20.41 12.61
C GLY A 108 8.51 -20.97 14.03
N SER A 109 8.79 -20.16 15.04
CA SER A 109 8.61 -20.52 16.46
C SER A 109 7.12 -20.65 16.83
N LYS A 110 6.81 -21.25 18.00
CA LYS A 110 5.44 -21.52 18.46
C LYS A 110 4.49 -20.32 18.25
N HIS A 111 4.87 -19.15 18.75
CA HIS A 111 4.04 -17.94 18.69
C HIS A 111 4.00 -17.26 17.32
N ALA A 112 4.90 -17.63 16.41
CA ALA A 112 4.90 -17.13 15.03
C ALA A 112 3.96 -17.92 14.11
N ARG A 113 3.71 -19.19 14.43
CA ARG A 113 2.96 -20.12 13.58
C ARG A 113 1.46 -19.81 13.58
N PHE A 114 0.84 -19.89 12.40
CA PHE A 114 -0.59 -19.67 12.24
C PHE A 114 -1.43 -20.58 13.15
N ALA A 115 -1.00 -21.83 13.36
CA ALA A 115 -1.70 -22.78 14.23
C ALA A 115 -1.90 -22.29 15.69
N ASP A 116 -1.01 -21.43 16.21
CA ASP A 116 -1.08 -20.93 17.61
C ASP A 116 -2.22 -19.91 17.78
N PHE A 117 -2.49 -19.11 16.75
CA PHE A 117 -3.41 -17.96 16.83
C PHE A 117 -4.52 -17.97 15.77
N PHE A 118 -4.67 -19.03 14.97
CA PHE A 118 -5.64 -19.05 13.87
C PHE A 118 -7.07 -18.73 14.34
N PRO A 119 -7.77 -17.79 13.70
CA PRO A 119 -9.06 -17.27 14.17
C PRO A 119 -10.21 -18.23 13.81
N THR A 120 -10.29 -19.37 14.50
CA THR A 120 -11.40 -20.32 14.30
C THR A 120 -12.74 -19.74 14.77
N PRO A 121 -13.89 -20.18 14.21
CA PRO A 121 -15.21 -19.69 14.61
C PRO A 121 -15.51 -19.86 16.12
N ARG A 122 -14.92 -20.88 16.77
CA ARG A 122 -15.03 -21.07 18.22
C ARG A 122 -14.27 -19.99 18.99
N ARG A 123 -13.01 -19.70 18.62
CA ARG A 123 -12.17 -18.69 19.27
C ARG A 123 -12.74 -17.28 19.07
N LEU A 124 -13.25 -16.98 17.87
CA LEU A 124 -13.90 -15.70 17.57
C LEU A 124 -15.15 -15.48 18.43
N ARG A 125 -16.03 -16.49 18.53
CA ARG A 125 -17.24 -16.41 19.36
C ARG A 125 -16.92 -16.26 20.84
N ALA A 126 -15.96 -17.04 21.36
CA ALA A 126 -15.53 -16.95 22.75
C ALA A 126 -14.99 -15.54 23.05
N HIS A 127 -14.04 -15.06 22.23
CA HIS A 127 -13.46 -13.74 22.42
C HIS A 127 -14.49 -12.61 22.36
N TRP A 128 -15.47 -12.70 21.46
CA TRP A 128 -16.58 -11.75 21.38
C TRP A 128 -17.45 -11.76 22.64
N GLN A 129 -17.73 -12.93 23.21
CA GLN A 129 -18.48 -13.06 24.46
C GLN A 129 -17.69 -12.50 25.64
N ASP A 130 -16.38 -12.74 25.70
CA ASP A 130 -15.49 -12.22 26.75
C ASP A 130 -15.41 -10.69 26.70
N MET A 131 -15.28 -10.11 25.50
CA MET A 131 -15.32 -8.65 25.30
C MET A 131 -16.65 -8.05 25.76
N ARG A 132 -17.79 -8.68 25.44
CA ARG A 132 -19.11 -8.21 25.93
C ARG A 132 -19.25 -8.26 27.45
N GLN A 133 -18.50 -9.15 28.10
CA GLN A 133 -18.48 -9.30 29.56
C GLN A 133 -17.37 -8.45 30.23
N GLY A 134 -16.63 -7.65 29.45
CA GLY A 134 -15.50 -6.86 29.96
C GLY A 134 -14.26 -7.67 30.35
N ARG A 135 -14.18 -8.94 29.94
CA ARG A 135 -13.03 -9.82 30.18
C ARG A 135 -12.04 -9.67 29.03
N LEU A 136 -10.92 -9.00 29.30
CA LEU A 136 -9.84 -8.81 28.34
C LEU A 136 -8.69 -9.75 28.70
N ASP A 137 -8.70 -10.95 28.13
CA ASP A 137 -7.62 -11.90 28.33
C ASP A 137 -6.32 -11.39 27.70
N ALA A 138 -5.26 -11.36 28.51
CA ALA A 138 -3.90 -11.13 28.04
C ALA A 138 -3.41 -12.33 27.21
N HIS A 139 -3.71 -12.32 25.92
CA HIS A 139 -3.15 -13.29 24.99
C HIS A 139 -1.67 -12.96 24.78
N ALA A 140 -0.77 -13.92 25.03
CA ALA A 140 0.67 -13.75 24.77
C ALA A 140 1.02 -13.63 23.26
N GLY A 141 0.03 -13.73 22.37
CA GLY A 141 0.13 -13.55 20.92
C GLY A 141 -1.00 -12.66 20.39
N HIS A 142 -1.54 -12.99 19.21
CA HIS A 142 -2.71 -12.28 18.69
C HIS A 142 -4.00 -12.77 19.35
N ASN A 143 -4.87 -11.83 19.76
CA ASN A 143 -6.26 -12.16 20.03
C ASN A 143 -6.96 -12.57 18.70
N PRO A 144 -8.09 -13.31 18.75
CA PRO A 144 -8.74 -13.83 17.55
C PRO A 144 -9.14 -12.76 16.52
N LEU A 145 -9.57 -11.56 16.95
CA LEU A 145 -9.91 -10.47 16.04
C LEU A 145 -8.67 -9.83 15.40
N GLY A 146 -7.59 -9.69 16.16
CA GLY A 146 -6.29 -9.22 15.68
C GLY A 146 -5.66 -10.20 14.68
N ALA A 147 -5.81 -11.51 14.92
CA ALA A 147 -5.38 -12.54 13.97
C ALA A 147 -6.15 -12.45 12.65
N LEU A 148 -7.47 -12.22 12.69
CA LEU A 148 -8.29 -12.01 11.49
C LEU A 148 -7.83 -10.79 10.70
N MET A 149 -7.66 -9.64 11.38
CA MET A 149 -7.18 -8.41 10.74
C MET A 149 -5.78 -8.59 10.14
N MET A 150 -4.88 -9.29 10.82
CA MET A 150 -3.54 -9.55 10.31
C MET A 150 -3.57 -10.38 9.02
N LEU A 151 -4.33 -11.48 8.98
CA LEU A 151 -4.48 -12.30 7.78
C LEU A 151 -5.11 -11.51 6.62
N TRP A 152 -6.09 -10.66 6.93
CA TRP A 152 -6.74 -9.78 5.96
C TRP A 152 -5.77 -8.76 5.35
N LEU A 153 -4.99 -8.06 6.18
CA LEU A 153 -3.99 -7.11 5.70
C LEU A 153 -2.89 -7.79 4.87
N MET A 154 -2.46 -9.00 5.26
CA MET A 154 -1.52 -9.79 4.45
C MET A 154 -2.09 -10.12 3.08
N ALA A 155 -3.34 -10.59 3.01
CA ALA A 155 -4.00 -10.90 1.75
C ALA A 155 -4.10 -9.66 0.84
N LEU A 156 -4.44 -8.49 1.40
CA LEU A 156 -4.51 -7.24 0.64
C LEU A 156 -3.14 -6.82 0.08
N VAL A 157 -2.07 -6.87 0.88
CA VAL A 157 -0.72 -6.51 0.41
C VAL A 157 -0.23 -7.47 -0.68
N LEU A 158 -0.47 -8.77 -0.52
CA LEU A 158 -0.14 -9.75 -1.56
C LEU A 158 -0.98 -9.54 -2.82
N GLY A 159 -2.28 -9.25 -2.68
CA GLY A 159 -3.16 -8.90 -3.78
C GLY A 159 -2.67 -7.67 -4.55
N LEU A 160 -2.24 -6.61 -3.85
CA LEU A 160 -1.61 -5.42 -4.44
C LEU A 160 -0.30 -5.76 -5.15
N GLY A 161 0.53 -6.63 -4.58
CA GLY A 161 1.75 -7.10 -5.23
C GLY A 161 1.46 -7.82 -6.55
N VAL A 162 0.43 -8.67 -6.58
CA VAL A 162 -0.01 -9.38 -7.79
C VAL A 162 -0.58 -8.42 -8.83
N THR A 163 -1.55 -7.58 -8.48
CA THR A 163 -2.17 -6.64 -9.43
C THR A 163 -1.16 -5.62 -9.94
N GLY A 164 -0.25 -5.13 -9.07
CA GLY A 164 0.84 -4.23 -9.47
C GLY A 164 1.87 -4.89 -10.40
N TYR A 165 2.16 -6.18 -10.23
CA TYR A 165 2.96 -6.93 -11.19
C TYR A 165 2.26 -7.10 -12.53
N LEU A 166 0.96 -7.46 -12.51
CA LEU A 166 0.17 -7.66 -13.73
C LEU A 166 0.07 -6.38 -14.58
N LEU A 167 -0.10 -5.21 -13.96
CA LEU A 167 -0.12 -3.91 -14.66
C LEU A 167 1.16 -3.64 -15.47
N GLY A 168 2.29 -4.23 -15.08
CA GLY A 168 3.55 -4.13 -15.83
C GLY A 168 3.72 -5.14 -16.95
N THR A 169 2.78 -6.08 -17.12
CA THR A 169 2.86 -7.15 -18.14
C THR A 169 2.13 -6.77 -19.41
N ASP A 170 2.53 -7.38 -20.55
CA ASP A 170 1.88 -7.12 -21.84
C ASP A 170 0.39 -7.42 -21.86
N ALA A 171 -0.07 -8.37 -21.04
CA ALA A 171 -1.47 -8.79 -20.97
C ALA A 171 -2.40 -7.75 -20.33
N PHE A 172 -1.89 -6.91 -19.41
CA PHE A 172 -2.70 -5.94 -18.66
C PHE A 172 -2.13 -4.51 -18.72
N TRP A 173 -1.18 -4.26 -19.61
CA TRP A 173 -0.57 -2.94 -19.79
C TRP A 173 -1.61 -1.90 -20.21
N GLY A 174 -1.83 -0.90 -19.35
CA GLY A 174 -2.81 0.17 -19.59
C GLY A 174 -4.27 -0.27 -19.47
N ASP A 175 -4.55 -1.47 -18.95
CA ASP A 175 -5.91 -1.96 -18.71
C ASP A 175 -6.57 -1.22 -17.55
N ASP A 176 -7.63 -0.46 -17.83
CA ASP A 176 -8.28 0.40 -16.83
C ASP A 176 -8.95 -0.43 -15.71
N ARG A 177 -9.48 -1.63 -16.01
CA ARG A 177 -10.12 -2.49 -14.99
C ARG A 177 -9.10 -3.01 -13.97
N MET A 178 -7.91 -3.39 -14.43
CA MET A 178 -6.82 -3.81 -13.56
C MET A 178 -6.29 -2.64 -12.73
N GLN A 179 -6.25 -1.42 -13.30
CA GLN A 179 -5.90 -0.20 -12.56
C GLN A 179 -6.92 0.09 -11.45
N GLU A 180 -8.20 0.06 -11.77
CA GLU A 180 -9.30 0.25 -10.82
C GLU A 180 -9.27 -0.80 -9.69
N LEU A 181 -9.00 -2.07 -10.03
CA LEU A 181 -8.87 -3.13 -9.03
C LEU A 181 -7.68 -2.87 -8.09
N HIS A 182 -6.52 -2.49 -8.63
CA HIS A 182 -5.35 -2.15 -7.82
C HIS A 182 -5.64 -0.97 -6.90
N GLU A 183 -6.27 0.08 -7.41
CA GLU A 183 -6.68 1.26 -6.65
C GLU A 183 -7.71 0.91 -5.56
N ALA A 184 -8.72 0.11 -5.88
CA ALA A 184 -9.72 -0.35 -4.92
C ALA A 184 -9.07 -1.15 -3.78
N LEU A 185 -8.16 -2.08 -4.08
CA LEU A 185 -7.40 -2.82 -3.08
C LEU A 185 -6.57 -1.88 -2.20
N ALA A 186 -5.96 -0.84 -2.77
CA ALA A 186 -5.17 0.14 -2.04
C ALA A 186 -6.05 0.96 -1.08
N ASN A 187 -7.21 1.43 -1.53
CA ASN A 187 -8.17 2.16 -0.70
C ASN A 187 -8.72 1.30 0.44
N ILE A 188 -9.04 0.03 0.16
CA ILE A 188 -9.46 -0.94 1.17
C ILE A 188 -8.34 -1.19 2.18
N LEU A 189 -7.07 -1.31 1.74
CA LEU A 189 -5.93 -1.48 2.62
C LEU A 189 -5.75 -0.26 3.54
N ILE A 190 -5.81 0.96 3.01
CA ILE A 190 -5.70 2.20 3.79
C ILE A 190 -6.79 2.25 4.88
N GLY A 191 -8.05 2.00 4.51
CA GLY A 191 -9.15 1.93 5.47
C GLY A 191 -8.95 0.85 6.53
N SER A 192 -8.49 -0.34 6.11
CA SER A 192 -8.22 -1.47 7.00
C SER A 192 -7.08 -1.18 7.99
N VAL A 193 -6.02 -0.49 7.54
CA VAL A 193 -4.92 -0.04 8.41
C VAL A 193 -5.42 0.98 9.44
N GLY A 194 -6.24 1.94 9.02
CA GLY A 194 -6.87 2.90 9.95
C GLY A 194 -7.70 2.20 11.02
N LEU A 195 -8.54 1.24 10.62
CA LEU A 195 -9.32 0.40 11.54
C LEU A 195 -8.42 -0.43 12.46
N HIS A 196 -7.35 -1.02 11.94
CA HIS A 196 -6.41 -1.82 12.72
C HIS A 196 -5.73 -1.00 13.80
N VAL A 197 -5.23 0.18 13.46
CA VAL A 197 -4.61 1.13 14.40
C VAL A 197 -5.61 1.55 15.47
N LEU A 198 -6.82 1.95 15.08
CA LEU A 198 -7.86 2.35 16.03
C LEU A 198 -8.19 1.21 17.00
N ALA A 199 -8.38 0.00 16.49
CA ALA A 199 -8.65 -1.18 17.31
C ALA A 199 -7.49 -1.46 18.27
N ALA A 200 -6.24 -1.37 17.83
CA ALA A 200 -5.07 -1.55 18.69
C ALA A 200 -5.03 -0.52 19.82
N LEU A 201 -5.28 0.76 19.52
CA LEU A 201 -5.33 1.84 20.52
C LEU A 201 -6.46 1.66 21.53
N VAL A 202 -7.65 1.25 21.07
CA VAL A 202 -8.79 0.97 21.95
C VAL A 202 -8.47 -0.21 22.86
N MET A 203 -7.97 -1.32 22.32
CA MET A 203 -7.64 -2.51 23.10
C MET A 203 -6.50 -2.26 24.09
N SER A 204 -5.52 -1.43 23.74
CA SER A 204 -4.46 -0.99 24.66
C SER A 204 -5.01 -0.19 25.83
N ARG A 205 -5.91 0.77 25.57
CA ARG A 205 -6.56 1.55 26.62
C ARG A 205 -7.43 0.70 27.54
N LEU A 206 -8.26 -0.17 26.97
CA LEU A 206 -9.16 -1.02 27.76
C LEU A 206 -8.41 -2.10 28.53
N GLY A 207 -7.35 -2.67 27.95
CA GLY A 207 -6.54 -3.71 28.57
C GLY A 207 -5.51 -3.21 29.59
N GLY A 208 -5.31 -1.90 29.72
CA GLY A 208 -4.31 -1.31 30.63
C GLY A 208 -2.85 -1.62 30.24
N ILE A 209 -2.62 -2.18 29.05
CA ILE A 209 -1.30 -2.53 28.52
C ILE A 209 -0.82 -1.37 27.66
N ASN A 210 0.30 -0.74 28.03
CA ASN A 210 0.92 0.28 27.20
C ASN A 210 1.52 -0.38 25.94
N LEU A 211 1.05 0.05 24.77
CA LEU A 211 1.71 -0.21 23.47
C LEU A 211 3.14 0.33 23.45
#